data_AF-A0A955EW31-F1
#
_entry.id   AF-A0A955EW31-F1
#
_cell.length_a   1.000
_cell.length_b   1.000
_cell.length_c   1.000
_cell.angle_alpha   90.00
_cell.angle_beta   90.00
_cell.angle_gamma   90.00
#
_symmetry.space_group_name_H-M   'P 1'
#
loop_
_entity.id
_entity.type
_entity.pdbx_description
1 polymer ?
#
loop_
_entity_poly.entity_id
_entity_poly.type
_entity_poly.pdbx_seq_one_letter_code
_entity_poly.pdbx_strand_id
1 'polypeptide(L)'
;MHYLVRLIVEAPDAAEARDVAESTMDDLVEWHEFDWYSYTAEESRWEDCWQPMKLSTKKSQASAVAAMEGQFDEFKQTMETVRLMLANYSDEQIYNEEFERVDGHYLSRYQFSKASGYHGNTCQLFGPGGESVISEKGLEYYLKNPKNLWLVQVDAHN
;
A
#
# COMPACT_ATOMS: atom_id res chain seq x y z
N MET A 1 -4.45 -12.47 -0.39
CA MET A 1 -3.47 -12.11 0.64
C MET A 1 -3.96 -10.87 1.36
N HIS A 2 -3.89 -10.83 2.70
CA HIS A 2 -4.34 -9.66 3.47
C HIS A 2 -3.23 -8.64 3.61
N TYR A 3 -3.60 -7.37 3.44
CA TYR A 3 -2.76 -6.21 3.54
C TYR A 3 -3.31 -5.25 4.58
N LEU A 4 -2.40 -4.71 5.39
CA LEU A 4 -2.74 -3.63 6.30
C LEU A 4 -2.45 -2.30 5.63
N VAL A 5 -3.49 -1.71 5.05
CA VAL A 5 -3.42 -0.47 4.30
C VAL A 5 -3.64 0.71 5.23
N ARG A 6 -2.97 1.84 4.96
CA ARG A 6 -3.27 3.13 5.59
C ARG A 6 -3.71 4.15 4.57
N LEU A 7 -4.74 4.90 4.93
CA LEU A 7 -5.27 6.00 4.14
C LEU A 7 -5.01 7.30 4.90
N ILE A 8 -4.36 8.25 4.25
CA ILE A 8 -4.32 9.64 4.70
C ILE A 8 -5.53 10.33 4.08
N VAL A 9 -6.46 10.79 4.91
CA VAL A 9 -7.69 11.46 4.45
C VAL A 9 -7.81 12.86 5.05
N GLU A 10 -8.43 13.78 4.32
CA GLU A 10 -8.76 15.11 4.83
C GLU A 10 -10.19 15.12 5.39
N ALA A 11 -10.34 15.55 6.63
CA ALA A 11 -11.66 15.67 7.27
C ALA A 11 -11.63 16.62 8.48
N PRO A 12 -12.75 17.27 8.82
CA PRO A 12 -12.86 18.15 9.99
C PRO A 12 -12.89 17.38 11.31
N ASP A 13 -13.39 16.15 11.32
CA ASP A 13 -13.48 15.30 12.52
C ASP A 13 -13.30 13.81 12.22
N ALA A 14 -13.31 12.99 13.26
CA ALA A 14 -13.07 11.55 13.16
C ALA A 14 -14.22 10.80 12.48
N ALA A 15 -15.46 11.26 12.59
CA ALA A 15 -16.58 10.58 11.94
C ALA A 15 -16.48 10.79 10.42
N GLU A 16 -16.29 12.04 9.99
CA GLU A 16 -16.11 12.34 8.57
C GLU A 16 -14.83 11.71 8.00
N ALA A 17 -13.75 11.62 8.77
CA ALA A 17 -12.54 10.90 8.36
C ALA A 17 -12.81 9.41 8.08
N ARG A 18 -13.69 8.78 8.85
CA ARG A 18 -14.07 7.38 8.63
C ARG A 18 -14.87 7.25 7.34
N ASP A 19 -15.87 8.12 7.13
CA ASP A 19 -16.74 8.07 5.96
C ASP A 19 -15.94 8.32 4.66
N VAL A 20 -14.99 9.27 4.69
CA VAL A 20 -14.07 9.52 3.56
C VAL A 20 -13.17 8.31 3.31
N ALA A 21 -12.64 7.67 4.36
CA ALA A 21 -11.83 6.48 4.24
C ALA A 21 -12.61 5.30 3.63
N GLU A 22 -13.88 5.12 4.01
CA GLU A 22 -14.76 4.10 3.44
C GLU A 22 -15.00 4.34 1.94
N SER A 23 -15.40 5.57 1.58
CA SER A 23 -15.57 5.95 0.16
C SER A 23 -14.27 5.77 -0.64
N THR A 24 -13.11 6.08 -0.05
CA THR A 24 -11.81 5.87 -0.72
C THR A 24 -11.54 4.39 -0.95
N MET A 25 -11.90 3.52 -0.01
CA MET A 25 -11.72 2.07 -0.19
C MET A 25 -12.67 1.48 -1.23
N ASP A 26 -13.91 1.96 -1.28
CA ASP A 26 -14.86 1.58 -2.35
C ASP A 26 -14.28 1.93 -3.73
N ASP A 27 -13.75 3.15 -3.89
CA ASP A 27 -13.09 3.57 -5.14
C ASP A 27 -11.88 2.68 -5.46
N LEU A 28 -11.02 2.36 -4.47
CA LEU A 28 -9.85 1.50 -4.67
C LEU A 28 -10.22 0.06 -5.07
N VAL A 29 -11.35 -0.46 -4.58
CA VAL A 29 -11.89 -1.76 -5.01
C VAL A 29 -12.45 -1.67 -6.44
N GLU A 30 -13.18 -0.60 -6.75
CA GLU A 30 -13.70 -0.36 -8.10
C GLU A 30 -12.57 -0.23 -9.13
N TRP A 31 -11.44 0.38 -8.75
CA TRP A 31 -10.25 0.50 -9.58
C TRP A 31 -9.40 -0.77 -9.64
N HIS A 32 -9.83 -1.85 -8.98
CA HIS A 32 -9.13 -3.13 -8.91
C HIS A 32 -7.75 -3.06 -8.27
N GLU A 33 -7.51 -2.08 -7.39
CA GLU A 33 -6.32 -2.07 -6.53
C GLU A 33 -6.46 -3.07 -5.39
N PHE A 34 -7.71 -3.36 -4.96
CA PHE A 34 -8.05 -4.42 -4.02
C PHE A 34 -9.27 -5.24 -4.47
N ASP A 35 -9.32 -6.53 -4.10
CA ASP A 35 -10.48 -7.40 -4.33
C ASP A 35 -11.65 -7.04 -3.42
N TRP A 36 -11.34 -6.84 -2.12
CA TRP A 36 -12.29 -6.50 -1.07
C TRP A 36 -11.56 -6.01 0.18
N TYR A 37 -12.30 -5.49 1.16
CA TYR A 37 -11.76 -5.06 2.46
C TYR A 37 -12.79 -5.29 3.59
N SER A 38 -12.31 -5.36 4.83
CA SER A 38 -13.18 -5.43 6.02
C SER A 38 -13.92 -4.11 6.21
N TYR A 39 -15.23 -4.09 6.46
CA TYR A 39 -15.98 -2.83 6.58
C TYR A 39 -15.96 -2.26 7.99
N THR A 40 -15.61 -3.09 8.98
CA THR A 40 -15.57 -2.67 10.39
C THR A 40 -14.32 -3.16 11.13
N ALA A 41 -14.09 -2.59 12.30
CA ALA A 41 -12.97 -2.97 13.17
C ALA A 41 -13.11 -4.42 13.66
N GLU A 42 -14.34 -4.89 13.89
CA GLU A 42 -14.64 -6.24 14.38
C GLU A 42 -14.41 -7.33 13.32
N GLU A 43 -14.49 -6.96 12.03
CA GLU A 43 -14.23 -7.85 10.90
C GLU A 43 -12.72 -7.94 10.57
N SER A 44 -11.94 -6.99 11.08
CA SER A 44 -10.51 -6.89 10.80
C SER A 44 -9.68 -7.85 11.65
N ARG A 45 -8.55 -8.30 11.08
CA ARG A 45 -7.53 -9.06 11.80
C ARG A 45 -6.66 -8.19 12.72
N TRP A 46 -6.78 -6.86 12.62
CA TRP A 46 -5.96 -5.90 13.35
C TRP A 46 -6.82 -4.93 14.19
N GLU A 47 -6.45 -4.76 15.46
CA GLU A 47 -7.22 -4.04 16.48
C GLU A 47 -7.51 -2.56 16.15
N ASP A 48 -6.56 -1.87 15.51
CA ASP A 48 -6.64 -0.43 15.22
C ASP A 48 -7.34 -0.11 13.87
N CYS A 49 -7.94 -1.08 13.19
CA CYS A 49 -8.64 -0.83 11.93
C CYS A 49 -9.90 0.02 12.12
N TRP A 50 -10.21 0.86 11.13
CA TRP A 50 -11.38 1.77 11.12
C TRP A 50 -11.46 2.75 12.29
N GLN A 51 -10.32 3.01 12.94
CA GLN A 51 -10.19 4.01 14.00
C GLN A 51 -9.36 5.20 13.49
N PRO A 52 -10.00 6.31 13.08
CA PRO A 52 -9.29 7.48 12.58
C PRO A 52 -8.41 8.11 13.64
N MET A 53 -7.14 8.32 13.30
CA MET A 53 -6.15 8.99 14.15
C MET A 53 -5.70 10.28 13.47
N LYS A 54 -5.69 11.40 14.19
CA LYS A 54 -5.13 12.65 13.64
C LYS A 54 -3.68 12.43 13.24
N LEU A 55 -3.33 12.74 11.99
CA LEU A 55 -1.98 12.57 11.44
C LEU A 55 -0.94 13.41 12.20
N SER A 56 -1.36 14.43 12.94
CA SER A 56 -0.50 15.23 13.82
C SER A 56 0.01 14.47 15.06
N THR A 57 -0.52 13.29 15.36
CA THR A 57 -0.10 12.51 16.53
C THR A 57 1.13 11.65 16.22
N LYS A 58 1.98 11.41 17.23
CA LYS A 58 3.15 10.53 17.04
C LYS A 58 2.77 9.11 16.66
N LYS A 59 1.65 8.58 17.19
CA LYS A 59 1.16 7.22 16.88
C LYS A 59 0.83 7.08 15.39
N SER A 60 0.05 8.00 14.83
CA SER A 60 -0.30 7.97 13.40
C SER A 60 0.92 8.16 12.51
N GLN A 61 1.83 9.08 12.85
CA GLN A 61 3.04 9.30 12.04
C GLN A 61 3.91 8.05 12.00
N ALA A 62 4.10 7.39 13.14
CA ALA A 62 4.83 6.13 13.20
C ALA A 62 4.15 5.02 12.37
N SER A 63 2.82 4.96 12.37
CA SER A 63 2.05 4.00 11.55
C SER A 63 2.22 4.27 10.05
N ALA A 64 2.19 5.53 9.62
CA ALA A 64 2.43 5.90 8.22
C ALA A 64 3.88 5.60 7.78
N VAL A 65 4.86 5.86 8.64
CA VAL A 65 6.27 5.49 8.39
C VAL A 65 6.43 3.98 8.30
N ALA A 66 5.80 3.21 9.19
CA ALA A 66 5.85 1.75 9.16
C ALA A 66 5.27 1.15 7.86
N ALA A 67 4.22 1.76 7.29
CA ALA A 67 3.75 1.37 5.95
C ALA A 67 4.82 1.63 4.88
N MET A 68 5.47 2.79 4.90
CA MET A 68 6.56 3.08 3.95
C MET A 68 7.74 2.11 4.09
N GLU A 69 8.10 1.73 5.32
CA GLU A 69 9.14 0.73 5.57
C GLU A 69 8.75 -0.64 4.99
N GLY A 70 7.50 -1.08 5.21
CA GLY A 70 6.98 -2.30 4.61
C GLY A 70 7.00 -2.28 3.08
N GLN A 71 6.60 -1.16 2.47
CA GLN A 71 6.70 -0.96 1.02
C GLN A 71 8.15 -1.02 0.53
N PHE A 72 9.09 -0.45 1.28
CA PHE A 72 10.50 -0.45 0.91
C PHE A 72 11.13 -1.85 1.03
N ASP A 73 10.73 -2.64 2.02
CA ASP A 73 11.13 -4.04 2.16
C ASP A 73 10.64 -4.87 0.96
N GLU A 74 9.38 -4.71 0.57
CA GLU A 74 8.84 -5.38 -0.61
C GLU A 74 9.51 -4.92 -1.90
N PHE A 75 9.82 -3.63 -2.02
CA PHE A 75 10.58 -3.09 -3.15
C PHE A 75 11.98 -3.71 -3.24
N LYS A 76 12.70 -3.86 -2.12
CA LYS A 76 14.03 -4.51 -2.10
C LYS A 76 13.95 -5.95 -2.61
N GLN A 77 12.99 -6.74 -2.12
CA GLN A 77 12.80 -8.12 -2.54
C GLN A 77 12.41 -8.21 -4.03
N THR A 78 11.55 -7.30 -4.47
CA THR A 78 11.15 -7.19 -5.88
C THR A 78 12.36 -6.87 -6.77
N MET A 79 13.18 -5.90 -6.37
CA MET A 79 14.39 -5.52 -7.12
C MET A 79 15.45 -6.62 -7.13
N GLU A 80 15.61 -7.38 -6.05
CA GLU A 80 16.45 -8.57 -6.01
C GLU A 80 15.97 -9.62 -7.03
N THR A 81 14.66 -9.87 -7.07
CA THR A 81 14.04 -10.80 -8.02
C THR A 81 14.22 -10.34 -9.47
N VAL A 82 14.00 -9.05 -9.76
CA VAL A 82 14.24 -8.47 -11.10
C VAL A 82 15.70 -8.61 -11.52
N ARG A 83 16.65 -8.34 -10.63
CA ARG A 83 18.09 -8.53 -10.92
C ARG A 83 18.41 -9.98 -11.24
N LEU A 84 17.82 -10.93 -10.50
CA LEU A 84 17.98 -12.35 -10.76
C LEU A 84 17.44 -12.73 -12.15
N MET A 85 16.25 -12.22 -12.52
CA MET A 85 15.67 -12.45 -13.85
C MET A 85 16.60 -11.93 -14.95
N LEU A 86 17.03 -10.67 -14.85
CA LEU A 86 17.90 -10.04 -15.85
C LEU A 86 19.30 -10.70 -15.96
N ALA A 87 19.79 -11.31 -14.89
CA ALA A 87 21.09 -11.97 -14.90
C ALA A 87 21.08 -13.37 -15.54
N ASN A 88 19.92 -14.06 -15.52
CA ASN A 88 19.85 -15.49 -15.86
C ASN A 88 18.95 -15.81 -17.06
N TYR A 89 18.11 -14.87 -17.51
CA TYR A 89 17.14 -15.10 -18.58
C TYR A 89 17.27 -14.05 -19.67
N SER A 90 17.01 -14.44 -20.92
CA SER A 90 16.94 -13.49 -22.04
C SER A 90 15.66 -12.65 -21.98
N ASP A 91 15.64 -11.53 -22.70
CA ASP A 91 14.45 -10.69 -22.82
C ASP A 91 13.24 -11.47 -23.37
N GLU A 92 13.47 -12.41 -24.30
CA GLU A 92 12.41 -13.27 -24.87
C GLU A 92 11.86 -14.25 -23.82
N GLN A 93 12.73 -14.88 -23.03
CA GLN A 93 12.31 -15.75 -21.93
C GLN A 93 11.53 -14.96 -20.87
N ILE A 94 12.00 -13.76 -20.52
CA ILE A 94 11.29 -12.87 -19.59
C ILE A 94 9.93 -12.47 -20.16
N TYR A 95 9.85 -12.12 -21.44
CA TYR A 95 8.62 -11.75 -22.12
C TYR A 95 7.57 -12.87 -22.08
N ASN A 96 8.00 -14.09 -22.39
CA ASN A 96 7.15 -15.28 -22.42
C ASN A 96 6.93 -15.95 -21.05
N GLU A 97 7.52 -15.40 -19.98
CA GLU A 97 7.51 -15.95 -18.62
C GLU A 97 8.07 -17.38 -18.50
N GLU A 98 9.13 -17.66 -19.25
CA GLU A 98 9.84 -18.94 -19.25
C GLU A 98 10.88 -18.99 -18.13
N PHE A 99 10.44 -19.39 -16.93
CA PHE A 99 11.29 -19.42 -15.73
C PHE A 99 11.41 -20.81 -15.11
N GLU A 100 12.59 -21.13 -14.60
CA GLU A 100 12.77 -22.22 -13.66
C GLU A 100 12.39 -21.75 -12.24
N ARG A 101 11.94 -22.68 -11.40
CA ARG A 101 11.61 -22.37 -10.00
C ARG A 101 12.89 -22.02 -9.24
N VAL A 102 12.88 -20.87 -8.59
CA VAL A 102 13.95 -20.42 -7.70
C VAL A 102 13.37 -20.25 -6.30
N ASP A 103 13.97 -20.91 -5.31
CA ASP A 103 13.49 -20.81 -3.94
C ASP A 103 13.60 -19.37 -3.42
N GLY A 104 12.54 -18.90 -2.74
CA GLY A 104 12.46 -17.53 -2.23
C GLY A 104 12.09 -16.46 -3.26
N HIS A 105 12.01 -16.80 -4.55
CA HIS A 105 11.72 -15.84 -5.62
C HIS A 105 10.57 -16.31 -6.52
N TYR A 106 9.52 -15.50 -6.59
CA TYR A 106 8.45 -15.68 -7.57
C TYR A 106 8.80 -14.92 -8.86
N LEU A 107 9.34 -15.63 -9.86
CA LEU A 107 9.74 -15.03 -11.13
C LEU A 107 8.51 -14.80 -12.01
N SER A 108 8.25 -13.53 -12.35
CA SER A 108 7.15 -13.11 -13.24
C SER A 108 7.42 -11.68 -13.72
N ARG A 109 6.89 -11.31 -14.89
CA ARG A 109 6.91 -9.90 -15.34
C ARG A 109 6.16 -8.97 -14.39
N TYR A 110 5.27 -9.52 -13.57
CA TYR A 110 4.61 -8.79 -12.50
C TYR A 110 5.60 -8.09 -11.53
N GLN A 111 6.81 -8.63 -11.35
CA GLN A 111 7.83 -7.99 -10.52
C GLN A 111 8.24 -6.59 -11.03
N PHE A 112 8.22 -6.36 -12.34
CA PHE A 112 8.48 -5.03 -12.90
C PHE A 112 7.35 -4.05 -12.59
N SER A 113 6.10 -4.52 -12.61
CA SER A 113 4.94 -3.72 -12.18
C SER A 113 5.06 -3.35 -10.71
N LYS A 114 5.34 -4.33 -9.84
CA LYS A 114 5.57 -4.12 -8.41
C LYS A 114 6.68 -3.10 -8.13
N ALA A 115 7.81 -3.22 -8.85
CA ALA A 115 8.94 -2.31 -8.69
C ALA A 115 8.62 -0.87 -9.12
N SER A 116 7.67 -0.69 -10.06
CA SER A 116 7.26 0.63 -10.51
C SER A 116 6.47 1.40 -9.45
N GLY A 117 5.76 0.69 -8.56
CA GLY A 117 4.89 1.27 -7.54
C GLY A 117 3.56 1.83 -8.08
N TYR A 118 3.31 1.79 -9.39
CA TYR A 118 2.14 2.44 -10.00
C TYR A 118 0.89 1.55 -10.07
N HIS A 119 0.98 0.23 -9.87
CA HIS A 119 -0.15 -0.68 -9.95
C HIS A 119 -0.02 -1.90 -9.03
N GLY A 120 -1.13 -2.27 -8.38
CA GLY A 120 -1.44 -3.63 -7.94
C GLY A 120 -0.51 -4.19 -6.87
N ASN A 121 -0.93 -4.02 -5.62
CA ASN A 121 -0.59 -4.85 -4.45
C ASN A 121 0.66 -4.51 -3.63
N THR A 122 1.47 -3.51 -4.00
CA THR A 122 2.61 -3.08 -3.16
C THR A 122 2.34 -1.80 -2.38
N CYS A 123 1.25 -1.10 -2.64
CA CYS A 123 0.95 0.15 -1.95
C CYS A 123 0.28 -0.10 -0.60
N GLN A 124 0.92 0.34 0.49
CA GLN A 124 0.38 0.22 1.85
C GLN A 124 -0.02 1.58 2.43
N LEU A 125 0.18 2.67 1.69
CA LEU A 125 -0.15 4.03 2.08
C LEU A 125 -0.75 4.80 0.91
N PHE A 126 -1.98 5.28 1.08
CA PHE A 126 -2.69 6.09 0.09
C PHE A 126 -2.93 7.51 0.62
N GLY A 127 -2.93 8.47 -0.30
CA GLY A 127 -3.23 9.86 -0.04
C GLY A 127 -4.73 10.18 -0.11
N PRO A 128 -5.11 11.46 0.09
CA PRO A 128 -6.50 11.88 0.24
C PRO A 128 -7.41 11.63 -0.96
N GLY A 129 -6.87 11.46 -2.17
CA GLY A 129 -7.62 11.13 -3.38
C GLY A 129 -7.51 9.66 -3.78
N GLY A 130 -7.07 8.79 -2.88
CA GLY A 130 -6.80 7.38 -3.19
C GLY A 130 -5.53 7.18 -4.02
N GLU A 131 -4.69 8.20 -4.18
CA GLU A 131 -3.43 8.07 -4.89
C GLU A 131 -2.39 7.31 -4.05
N SER A 132 -1.62 6.42 -4.68
CA SER A 132 -0.54 5.70 -4.01
C SER A 132 0.57 6.64 -3.55
N VAL A 133 0.92 6.58 -2.26
CA VAL A 133 2.10 7.25 -1.71
C VAL A 133 3.29 6.28 -1.83
N ILE A 134 4.07 6.44 -2.89
CA ILE A 134 5.11 5.47 -3.29
C ILE A 134 6.51 5.81 -2.81
N SER A 135 6.70 6.91 -2.07
CA SER A 135 8.03 7.33 -1.62
C SER A 135 7.99 8.11 -0.31
N GLU A 136 9.11 8.10 0.42
CA GLU A 136 9.30 8.89 1.65
C GLU A 136 9.01 10.38 1.42
N LYS A 137 9.44 10.92 0.27
CA LYS A 137 9.15 12.32 -0.12
C LYS A 137 7.65 12.59 -0.26
N GLY A 138 6.89 11.60 -0.73
CA GLY A 138 5.44 11.66 -0.79
C GLY A 138 4.84 11.73 0.61
N LEU A 139 5.30 10.90 1.54
CA LEU A 139 4.86 10.95 2.94
C LEU A 139 5.24 12.29 3.61
N GLU A 140 6.48 12.77 3.42
CA GLU A 140 6.98 14.03 3.98
C GLU A 140 6.09 15.23 3.62
N TYR A 141 5.50 15.23 2.42
CA TYR A 141 4.57 16.26 1.99
C TYR A 141 3.38 16.38 2.96
N TYR A 142 2.73 15.26 3.31
CA TYR A 142 1.60 15.24 4.24
C TYR A 142 2.01 15.52 5.69
N LEU A 143 3.19 15.04 6.10
CA LEU A 143 3.70 15.25 7.46
C LEU A 143 4.07 16.72 7.74
N LYS A 144 4.33 17.52 6.70
CA LYS A 144 4.68 18.94 6.84
C LYS A 144 3.53 19.80 7.39
N ASN A 145 2.28 19.48 7.06
CA ASN A 145 1.10 20.22 7.54
C ASN A 145 -0.11 19.30 7.79
N PRO A 146 -0.10 18.50 8.88
CA PRO A 146 -1.10 17.46 9.09
C PRO A 146 -2.40 17.94 9.74
N LYS A 147 -2.70 19.26 9.74
CA LYS A 147 -3.71 19.87 10.63
C LYS A 147 -5.13 19.29 10.45
N ASN A 148 -5.52 18.98 9.22
CA ASN A 148 -6.83 18.40 8.87
C ASN A 148 -6.70 16.97 8.35
N LEU A 149 -5.51 16.36 8.49
CA LEU A 149 -5.24 15.04 7.95
C LEU A 149 -5.43 13.99 9.05
N TRP A 150 -6.05 12.90 8.66
CA TRP A 150 -6.28 11.73 9.48
C TRP A 150 -5.64 10.52 8.82
N LEU A 151 -5.23 9.58 9.64
CA LEU A 151 -4.78 8.27 9.21
C LEU A 151 -5.83 7.25 9.60
N VAL A 152 -6.31 6.47 8.63
CA VAL A 152 -7.22 5.35 8.86
C VAL A 152 -6.54 4.08 8.40
N GLN A 153 -6.56 3.05 9.23
CA GLN A 153 -6.00 1.75 8.89
C GLN A 153 -7.11 0.80 8.45
N VAL A 154 -6.89 0.06 7.37
CA VAL A 154 -7.88 -0.85 6.76
C VAL A 154 -7.23 -2.20 6.48
N ASP A 155 -7.93 -3.27 6.81
CA ASP A 155 -7.57 -4.64 6.40
C ASP A 155 -8.21 -4.90 5.03
N ALA A 156 -7.36 -5.00 4.01
CA ALA A 156 -7.73 -5.17 2.60
C ALA A 156 -7.15 -6.47 2.03
N HIS A 157 -7.73 -6.97 0.93
CA HIS A 157 -7.34 -8.23 0.30
C HIS A 157 -7.06 -8.07 -1.19
N ASN A 158 -6.00 -8.75 -1.68
CA ASN A 158 -5.63 -8.94 -3.10
C ASN A 158 -5.40 -10.39 -3.48
#